data_AF-A0A536TW37-F1
#
_entry.id   AF-A0A536TW37-F1
#
_cell.length_a   1.000
_cell.length_b   1.000
_cell.length_c   1.000
_cell.angle_alpha   90.00
_cell.angle_beta   90.00
_cell.angle_gamma   90.00
#
_symmetry.space_group_name_H-M   'P 1'
#
loop_
_entity.id
_entity.type
_entity.pdbx_description
1 polymer ?
#
loop_
_entity_poly.entity_id
_entity_poly.type
_entity_poly.pdbx_seq_one_letter_code
_entity_poly.pdbx_strand_id
1 'polypeptide(L)'
;MPAWSARNMSEASSTSLKLIADGLLSVDSFRLRPEFVRRLTVDQFDRYRDDAGLSAITPDIVLSTRMLGVQRAMLDQLMSDSVATRIAEGEFRQTRDNQGFRLSELYDTLQDAVWSELKTGRDISSFRRNLQREYMRRIASTLLRPSQSVQADARALQRENAKQLLAQIKVTKSKSVYSKEARAHLAECENTLDEALKAPMMRPGV
;
A
#
# COMPACT_ATOMS: atom_id res chain seq x y z
N MET A 1 -6.07 -3.16 -37.80
CA MET A 1 -6.71 -3.56 -36.52
C MET A 1 -7.03 -2.28 -35.76
N PRO A 2 -8.24 -2.09 -35.22
CA PRO A 2 -8.68 -0.76 -34.78
C PRO A 2 -8.14 -0.43 -33.38
N ALA A 3 -7.53 0.75 -33.26
CA ALA A 3 -6.99 1.34 -32.02
C ALA A 3 -8.03 1.61 -30.91
N TRP A 4 -9.30 1.22 -31.10
CA TRP A 4 -10.38 1.39 -30.11
C TRP A 4 -10.30 0.40 -28.94
N SER A 5 -9.61 -0.73 -29.11
CA SER A 5 -9.55 -1.81 -28.10
C SER A 5 -8.52 -1.56 -26.99
N ALA A 6 -7.35 -0.99 -27.31
CA ALA A 6 -6.25 -0.82 -26.35
C ALA A 6 -6.54 0.27 -25.31
N ARG A 7 -7.05 1.45 -25.73
CA ARG A 7 -7.46 2.53 -24.82
C ARG A 7 -8.47 2.06 -23.77
N ASN A 8 -9.53 1.40 -24.21
CA ASN A 8 -10.60 0.94 -23.30
C ASN A 8 -10.07 -0.07 -22.27
N MET A 9 -9.10 -0.91 -22.66
CA MET A 9 -8.50 -1.90 -21.75
C MET A 9 -7.56 -1.28 -20.72
N SER A 10 -6.82 -0.22 -21.10
CA SER A 10 -6.00 0.55 -20.16
C SER A 10 -6.85 1.36 -19.17
N GLU A 11 -7.90 2.03 -19.65
CA GLU A 11 -8.86 2.72 -18.78
C GLU A 11 -9.56 1.75 -17.83
N ALA A 12 -9.95 0.56 -18.31
CA ALA A 12 -10.53 -0.48 -17.46
C ALA A 12 -9.55 -0.99 -16.40
N SER A 13 -8.26 -1.12 -16.73
CA SER A 13 -7.21 -1.55 -15.79
C SER A 13 -6.97 -0.51 -14.70
N SER A 14 -6.85 0.77 -15.09
CA SER A 14 -6.70 1.90 -14.15
C SER A 14 -7.94 2.05 -13.25
N THR A 15 -9.13 1.91 -13.82
CA THR A 15 -10.39 1.97 -13.06
C THR A 15 -10.51 0.81 -12.08
N SER A 16 -10.18 -0.41 -12.50
CA SER A 16 -10.21 -1.59 -11.62
C SER A 16 -9.21 -1.45 -10.47
N LEU A 17 -8.00 -0.95 -10.75
CA LEU A 17 -7.01 -0.67 -9.71
C LEU A 17 -7.51 0.37 -8.71
N LYS A 18 -8.11 1.46 -9.19
CA LYS A 18 -8.70 2.48 -8.33
C LYS A 18 -9.82 1.91 -7.48
N LEU A 19 -10.70 1.08 -8.03
CA LEU A 19 -11.75 0.41 -7.24
C LEU A 19 -11.17 -0.53 -6.18
N ILE A 20 -10.11 -1.27 -6.50
CA ILE A 20 -9.40 -2.12 -5.55
C ILE A 20 -8.74 -1.27 -4.45
N ALA A 21 -8.11 -0.17 -4.82
CA ALA A 21 -7.46 0.75 -3.90
C ALA A 21 -8.48 1.45 -2.98
N ASP A 22 -9.54 2.00 -3.55
CA ASP A 22 -10.62 2.67 -2.84
C ASP A 22 -11.44 1.70 -1.98
N GLY A 23 -11.58 0.44 -2.39
CA GLY A 23 -12.33 -0.57 -1.65
C GLY A 23 -11.55 -1.24 -0.52
N LEU A 24 -10.32 -1.69 -0.80
CA LEU A 24 -9.55 -2.55 0.13
C LEU A 24 -8.44 -1.79 0.87
N LEU A 25 -7.95 -0.68 0.31
CA LEU A 25 -6.95 0.15 0.97
C LEU A 25 -7.57 1.35 1.68
N SER A 26 -8.77 1.84 1.34
CA SER A 26 -9.45 2.91 2.08
C SER A 26 -9.84 2.51 3.51
N VAL A 27 -9.81 3.47 4.46
CA VAL A 27 -10.23 3.23 5.87
C VAL A 27 -11.76 3.14 5.94
N ASP A 28 -12.44 3.80 5.00
CA ASP A 28 -13.87 4.10 5.11
C ASP A 28 -14.75 2.93 4.67
N SER A 29 -14.20 1.91 3.99
CA SER A 29 -14.95 0.76 3.47
C SER A 29 -15.40 -0.25 4.54
N PHE A 30 -14.87 -0.16 5.78
CA PHE A 30 -15.20 -1.15 6.83
C PHE A 30 -15.39 -0.54 8.22
N ARG A 31 -15.97 0.66 8.32
CA ARG A 31 -16.58 1.13 9.58
C ARG A 31 -17.78 0.26 9.92
N LEU A 32 -17.55 -0.95 10.45
CA LEU A 32 -18.60 -1.76 11.03
C LEU A 32 -19.16 -1.02 12.24
N ARG A 33 -20.49 -0.91 12.32
CA ARG A 33 -21.12 -0.25 13.46
C ARG A 33 -20.87 -1.10 14.73
N PRO A 34 -20.63 -0.49 15.90
CA PRO A 34 -20.31 -1.22 17.14
C PRO A 34 -21.35 -2.30 17.50
N GLU A 35 -22.61 -2.12 17.10
CA GLU A 35 -23.68 -3.08 17.35
C GLU A 35 -23.54 -4.36 16.50
N PHE A 36 -22.94 -4.27 15.30
CA PHE A 36 -22.65 -5.43 14.45
C PHE A 36 -21.45 -6.24 14.96
N VAL A 37 -20.43 -5.55 15.47
CA VAL A 37 -19.30 -6.19 16.16
C VAL A 37 -19.82 -6.99 17.35
N ARG A 38 -20.63 -6.36 18.22
CA ARG A 38 -21.23 -7.03 19.39
C ARG A 38 -22.12 -8.23 19.02
N ARG A 39 -22.83 -8.19 17.90
CA ARG A 39 -23.63 -9.33 17.42
C ARG A 39 -22.78 -10.47 16.85
N LEU A 40 -21.62 -10.16 16.24
CA LEU A 40 -20.67 -11.17 15.79
C LEU A 40 -19.93 -11.84 16.97
N THR A 41 -19.76 -11.14 18.09
CA THR A 41 -19.10 -11.69 19.28
C THR A 41 -19.99 -12.58 20.14
N VAL A 42 -21.31 -12.30 20.18
CA VAL A 42 -22.24 -12.95 21.12
C VAL A 42 -22.67 -14.37 20.69
N ASP A 43 -22.58 -14.73 19.40
CA ASP A 43 -23.10 -16.03 18.90
C ASP A 43 -22.01 -17.08 18.55
N GLN A 44 -20.73 -16.73 18.67
CA GLN A 44 -19.60 -17.60 18.26
C GLN A 44 -18.92 -18.31 19.45
N PHE A 45 -19.02 -17.76 20.67
CA PHE A 45 -18.26 -18.26 21.83
C PHE A 45 -19.09 -19.10 22.82
N ASP A 46 -20.42 -19.05 22.76
CA ASP A 46 -21.28 -19.72 23.75
C ASP A 46 -21.69 -21.15 23.38
N ARG A 47 -21.11 -21.74 22.31
CA ARG A 47 -21.47 -23.10 21.88
C ARG A 47 -20.44 -24.18 22.16
N TYR A 48 -19.22 -23.87 22.61
CA TYR A 48 -18.25 -24.94 22.87
C TYR A 48 -17.20 -24.61 23.96
N ARG A 49 -17.42 -25.21 25.14
CA ARG A 49 -16.48 -25.63 26.21
C ARG A 49 -16.38 -24.77 27.47
N ASP A 50 -16.71 -25.45 28.57
CA ASP A 50 -16.37 -25.20 29.99
C ASP A 50 -14.85 -25.22 30.32
N ASP A 51 -13.94 -25.13 29.33
CA ASP A 51 -12.48 -25.29 29.54
C ASP A 51 -11.63 -24.28 28.75
N ALA A 52 -12.18 -23.13 28.37
CA ALA A 52 -11.44 -22.11 27.64
C ALA A 52 -10.72 -21.13 28.57
N GLY A 53 -9.59 -21.56 29.13
CA GLY A 53 -8.64 -20.67 29.79
C GLY A 53 -8.18 -19.53 28.85
N LEU A 54 -8.22 -18.28 29.36
CA LEU A 54 -7.56 -17.06 28.84
C LEU A 54 -7.76 -16.66 27.37
N SER A 55 -8.60 -17.34 26.57
CA SER A 55 -8.79 -17.05 25.13
C SER A 55 -9.93 -16.08 24.81
N ALA A 56 -10.15 -15.06 25.63
CA ALA A 56 -10.93 -13.89 25.23
C ALA A 56 -10.04 -12.92 24.42
N ILE A 57 -9.47 -13.37 23.30
CA ILE A 57 -8.83 -12.44 22.35
C ILE A 57 -9.96 -11.59 21.76
N THR A 58 -9.98 -10.30 22.08
CA THR A 58 -11.02 -9.35 21.69
C THR A 58 -11.28 -9.44 20.17
N PRO A 59 -12.52 -9.73 19.73
CA PRO A 59 -12.82 -9.96 18.31
C PRO A 59 -12.41 -8.82 17.37
N ASP A 60 -12.34 -7.58 17.86
CA ASP A 60 -11.80 -6.41 17.15
C ASP A 60 -10.31 -6.55 16.78
N ILE A 61 -9.50 -7.14 17.68
CA ILE A 61 -8.06 -7.40 17.43
C ILE A 61 -7.89 -8.47 16.36
N VAL A 62 -8.73 -9.50 16.41
CA VAL A 62 -8.71 -10.59 15.42
C VAL A 62 -9.11 -10.08 14.03
N LEU A 63 -10.15 -9.25 13.94
CA LEU A 63 -10.62 -8.69 12.67
C LEU A 63 -9.59 -7.73 12.06
N SER A 64 -9.04 -6.82 12.86
CA SER A 64 -8.01 -5.88 12.39
C SER A 64 -6.74 -6.59 11.91
N THR A 65 -6.32 -7.66 12.60
CA THR A 65 -5.17 -8.47 12.19
C THR A 65 -5.43 -9.23 10.88
N ARG A 66 -6.62 -9.81 10.72
CA ARG A 66 -7.03 -10.49 9.47
C ARG A 66 -7.07 -9.51 8.30
N MET A 67 -7.65 -8.33 8.51
CA MET A 67 -7.72 -7.31 7.46
C MET A 67 -6.32 -6.84 7.04
N LEU A 68 -5.43 -6.56 8.01
CA LEU A 68 -4.05 -6.21 7.70
C LEU A 68 -3.35 -7.35 6.93
N GLY A 69 -3.66 -8.61 7.22
CA GLY A 69 -3.21 -9.77 6.44
C GLY A 69 -3.64 -9.72 4.97
N VAL A 70 -4.90 -9.38 4.69
CA VAL A 70 -5.40 -9.21 3.32
C VAL A 70 -4.67 -8.07 2.61
N GLN A 71 -4.54 -6.91 3.26
CA GLN A 71 -3.85 -5.76 2.69
C GLN A 71 -2.37 -6.06 2.41
N ARG A 72 -1.69 -6.79 3.30
CA ARG A 72 -0.31 -7.25 3.09
C ARG A 72 -0.18 -8.13 1.86
N ALA A 73 -1.05 -9.13 1.71
CA ALA A 73 -1.05 -10.03 0.57
C ALA A 73 -1.29 -9.29 -0.75
N MET A 74 -2.17 -8.29 -0.72
CA MET A 74 -2.38 -7.42 -1.88
C MET A 74 -1.14 -6.58 -2.20
N LEU A 75 -0.52 -5.96 -1.20
CA LEU A 75 0.73 -5.22 -1.39
C LEU A 75 1.83 -6.12 -1.94
N ASP A 76 1.95 -7.36 -1.44
CA ASP A 76 2.92 -8.35 -1.97
C ASP A 76 2.67 -8.64 -3.44
N GLN A 77 1.42 -8.85 -3.82
CA GLN A 77 1.07 -9.12 -5.21
C GLN A 77 1.34 -7.91 -6.11
N LEU A 78 0.78 -6.74 -5.77
CA LEU A 78 0.83 -5.53 -6.60
C LEU A 78 2.23 -4.94 -6.71
N MET A 79 3.06 -5.07 -5.67
CA MET A 79 4.44 -4.57 -5.68
C MET A 79 5.46 -5.64 -6.08
N SER A 80 5.01 -6.81 -6.54
CA SER A 80 5.92 -7.89 -6.95
C SER A 80 6.68 -7.56 -8.24
N ASP A 81 7.92 -8.06 -8.32
CA ASP A 81 8.74 -8.02 -9.52
C ASP A 81 8.00 -8.61 -10.74
N SER A 82 7.21 -9.67 -10.53
CA SER A 82 6.44 -10.33 -11.58
C SER A 82 5.35 -9.43 -12.19
N VAL A 83 4.69 -8.59 -11.38
CA VAL A 83 3.71 -7.62 -11.86
C VAL A 83 4.42 -6.48 -12.58
N ALA A 84 5.52 -5.97 -12.02
CA ALA A 84 6.33 -4.94 -12.65
C ALA A 84 6.82 -5.36 -14.04
N THR A 85 7.40 -6.55 -14.17
CA THR A 85 7.88 -7.10 -15.45
C THR A 85 6.74 -7.27 -16.45
N ARG A 86 5.60 -7.82 -16.04
CA ARG A 86 4.45 -8.00 -16.94
C ARG A 86 3.90 -6.68 -17.48
N ILE A 87 3.82 -5.66 -16.63
CA ILE A 87 3.36 -4.32 -17.04
C ILE A 87 4.37 -3.70 -18.00
N ALA A 88 5.67 -3.75 -17.68
CA ALA A 88 6.71 -3.18 -18.54
C ALA A 88 6.80 -3.87 -19.92
N GLU A 89 6.71 -5.20 -19.96
CA GLU A 89 6.61 -5.93 -21.24
C GLU A 89 5.32 -5.61 -22.00
N GLY A 90 4.22 -5.41 -21.27
CA GLY A 90 2.93 -4.99 -21.81
C GLY A 90 3.00 -3.61 -22.45
N GLU A 91 3.70 -2.66 -21.81
CA GLU A 91 3.97 -1.33 -22.32
C GLU A 91 4.77 -1.42 -23.63
N PHE A 92 5.88 -2.17 -23.63
CA PHE A 92 6.72 -2.36 -24.82
C PHE A 92 5.92 -2.85 -26.04
N ARG A 93 5.02 -3.82 -25.84
CA ARG A 93 4.14 -4.33 -26.90
C ARG A 93 3.10 -3.32 -27.38
N GLN A 94 2.65 -2.42 -26.51
CA GLN A 94 1.58 -1.44 -26.78
C GLN A 94 2.10 -0.05 -27.19
N THR A 95 3.43 0.18 -27.15
CA THR A 95 4.06 1.44 -27.60
C THR A 95 3.74 1.85 -29.03
N ARG A 96 3.21 0.94 -29.88
CA ARG A 96 2.71 1.28 -31.22
C ARG A 96 1.55 2.28 -31.21
N ASP A 97 0.75 2.34 -30.12
CA ASP A 97 -0.43 3.22 -30.00
C ASP A 97 -0.45 4.08 -28.71
N ASN A 98 0.60 4.04 -27.87
CA ASN A 98 0.75 4.81 -26.62
C ASN A 98 -0.45 4.74 -25.65
N GLN A 99 -1.10 3.59 -25.58
CA GLN A 99 -2.39 3.41 -24.86
C GLN A 99 -2.35 2.35 -23.76
N GLY A 100 -1.19 1.79 -23.42
CA GLY A 100 -1.09 0.73 -22.40
C GLY A 100 -1.04 1.25 -20.97
N PHE A 101 -1.59 0.48 -20.02
CA PHE A 101 -1.46 0.72 -18.58
C PHE A 101 0.02 0.68 -18.18
N ARG A 102 0.49 1.73 -17.50
CA ARG A 102 1.91 1.90 -17.18
C ARG A 102 2.25 1.52 -15.75
N LEU A 103 3.51 1.15 -15.54
CA LEU A 103 3.99 0.83 -14.20
C LEU A 103 3.98 2.04 -13.27
N SER A 104 4.23 3.24 -13.80
CA SER A 104 4.11 4.50 -13.05
C SER A 104 2.69 4.71 -12.50
N GLU A 105 1.66 4.44 -13.31
CA GLU A 105 0.26 4.58 -12.89
C GLU A 105 -0.09 3.63 -11.73
N LEU A 106 0.42 2.40 -11.76
CA LEU A 106 0.27 1.45 -10.65
C LEU A 106 0.88 2.01 -9.36
N TYR A 107 2.14 2.44 -9.42
CA TYR A 107 2.87 2.90 -8.23
C TYR A 107 2.30 4.20 -7.67
N ASP A 108 1.89 5.14 -8.52
CA ASP A 108 1.28 6.40 -8.11
C ASP A 108 -0.08 6.15 -7.44
N THR A 109 -0.94 5.35 -8.07
CA THR A 109 -2.26 5.01 -7.53
C THR A 109 -2.13 4.30 -6.18
N LEU A 110 -1.18 3.36 -6.06
CA LEU A 110 -0.97 2.62 -4.82
C LEU A 110 -0.46 3.54 -3.70
N GLN A 111 0.54 4.38 -4.00
CA GLN A 111 1.08 5.32 -3.02
C GLN A 111 -0.01 6.31 -2.56
N ASP A 112 -0.77 6.86 -3.49
CA ASP A 112 -1.85 7.80 -3.20
C ASP A 112 -2.93 7.20 -2.30
N ALA A 113 -3.31 5.94 -2.55
CA ALA A 113 -4.29 5.24 -1.73
C ALA A 113 -3.77 4.95 -0.31
N VAL A 114 -2.52 4.50 -0.18
CA VAL A 114 -1.91 4.19 1.11
C VAL A 114 -1.68 5.46 1.96
N TRP A 115 -1.39 6.58 1.32
CA TRP A 115 -1.03 7.85 1.95
C TRP A 115 -2.08 8.96 1.78
N SER A 116 -3.35 8.57 1.55
CA SER A 116 -4.45 9.50 1.27
C SER A 116 -4.63 10.59 2.34
N GLU A 117 -4.28 10.29 3.59
CA GLU A 117 -4.35 11.21 4.74
C GLU A 117 -3.37 12.38 4.63
N LEU A 118 -2.27 12.25 3.88
CA LEU A 118 -1.34 13.36 3.61
C LEU A 118 -1.98 14.44 2.72
N LYS A 119 -2.89 14.02 1.82
CA LYS A 119 -3.63 14.92 0.91
C LYS A 119 -4.92 15.43 1.54
N THR A 120 -5.70 14.54 2.16
CA THR A 120 -7.00 14.90 2.75
C THR A 120 -6.89 15.70 4.05
N GLY A 121 -5.72 15.67 4.70
CA GLY A 121 -5.50 16.39 5.96
C GLY A 121 -6.34 15.83 7.10
N ARG A 122 -6.68 14.54 7.08
CA ARG A 122 -7.31 13.82 8.21
C ARG A 122 -6.22 13.18 9.07
N ASP A 123 -6.51 12.96 10.36
CA ASP A 123 -5.58 12.23 11.22
C ASP A 123 -5.39 10.78 10.74
N ILE A 124 -4.24 10.19 11.06
CA ILE A 124 -3.85 8.85 10.60
C ILE A 124 -4.17 7.83 11.68
N SER A 125 -5.21 7.02 11.49
CA SER A 125 -5.65 6.01 12.46
C SER A 125 -4.60 4.90 12.68
N SER A 126 -4.66 4.19 13.81
CA SER A 126 -3.73 3.06 14.09
C SER A 126 -3.72 2.01 12.97
N PHE A 127 -4.89 1.67 12.44
CA PHE A 127 -5.03 0.73 11.34
C PHE A 127 -4.37 1.24 10.05
N ARG A 128 -4.55 2.52 9.73
CA ARG A 128 -3.90 3.18 8.59
C ARG A 128 -2.38 3.20 8.72
N ARG A 129 -1.86 3.55 9.91
CA ARG A 129 -0.43 3.52 10.20
C ARG A 129 0.17 2.13 10.00
N ASN A 130 -0.56 1.08 10.36
CA ASN A 130 -0.10 -0.30 10.11
C ASN A 130 0.04 -0.60 8.63
N LEU A 131 -0.93 -0.22 7.79
CA LEU A 131 -0.81 -0.38 6.34
C LEU A 131 0.39 0.40 5.78
N GLN A 132 0.53 1.66 6.19
CA GLN A 132 1.63 2.53 5.77
C GLN A 132 2.99 1.92 6.15
N ARG A 133 3.12 1.30 7.33
CA ARG A 133 4.31 0.55 7.74
C ARG A 133 4.60 -0.65 6.82
N GLU A 134 3.58 -1.40 6.41
CA GLU A 134 3.76 -2.52 5.49
C GLU A 134 4.22 -2.08 4.11
N TYR A 135 3.66 -0.97 3.59
CA TYR A 135 4.12 -0.34 2.36
C TYR A 135 5.58 0.14 2.50
N MET A 136 5.89 0.85 3.59
CA MET A 136 7.23 1.37 3.89
C MET A 136 8.30 0.29 3.93
N ARG A 137 8.02 -0.86 4.57
CA ARG A 137 8.96 -2.00 4.59
C ARG A 137 9.32 -2.49 3.20
N ARG A 138 8.34 -2.54 2.29
CA ARG A 138 8.54 -2.98 0.90
C ARG A 138 9.37 -1.96 0.13
N ILE A 139 9.03 -0.68 0.21
CA ILE A 139 9.82 0.40 -0.42
C ILE A 139 11.27 0.40 0.09
N ALA A 140 11.48 0.38 1.41
CA ALA A 140 12.82 0.34 1.98
C ALA A 140 13.59 -0.90 1.52
N SER A 141 12.96 -2.08 1.48
CA SER A 141 13.58 -3.30 0.97
C SER A 141 13.99 -3.18 -0.50
N THR A 142 13.11 -2.65 -1.35
CA THR A 142 13.40 -2.46 -2.78
C THR A 142 14.54 -1.47 -3.01
N LEU A 143 14.62 -0.39 -2.22
CA LEU A 143 15.69 0.62 -2.33
C LEU A 143 17.04 0.10 -1.85
N LEU A 144 17.05 -0.64 -0.73
CA LEU A 144 18.28 -1.14 -0.10
C LEU A 144 18.81 -2.40 -0.76
N ARG A 145 17.93 -3.26 -1.27
CA ARG A 145 18.27 -4.56 -1.87
C ARG A 145 17.57 -4.71 -3.21
N PRO A 146 18.00 -3.95 -4.22
CA PRO A 146 17.38 -4.03 -5.54
C PRO A 146 17.58 -5.43 -6.14
N SER A 147 16.48 -6.13 -6.40
CA SER A 147 16.47 -7.43 -7.05
C SER A 147 17.07 -7.33 -8.46
N GLN A 148 18.00 -8.23 -8.83
CA GLN A 148 18.68 -8.19 -10.12
C GLN A 148 17.73 -8.41 -11.30
N SER A 149 16.63 -9.13 -11.09
CA SER A 149 15.62 -9.44 -12.11
C SER A 149 14.68 -8.28 -12.41
N VAL A 150 14.64 -7.25 -11.55
CA VAL A 150 13.78 -6.08 -11.75
C VAL A 150 14.41 -5.14 -12.77
N GLN A 151 13.64 -4.75 -13.78
CA GLN A 151 14.07 -3.79 -14.80
C GLN A 151 14.52 -2.46 -14.15
N ALA A 152 15.56 -1.83 -14.72
CA ALA A 152 16.14 -0.60 -14.17
C ALA A 152 15.10 0.52 -13.99
N ASP A 153 14.18 0.66 -14.95
CA ASP A 153 13.13 1.68 -14.93
C ASP A 153 12.14 1.49 -13.78
N ALA A 154 11.76 0.25 -13.45
CA ALA A 154 10.90 -0.03 -12.30
C ALA A 154 11.55 0.42 -10.98
N ARG A 155 12.86 0.23 -10.83
CA ARG A 155 13.62 0.70 -9.66
C ARG A 155 13.72 2.22 -9.64
N ALA A 156 13.94 2.84 -10.80
CA ALA A 156 14.00 4.29 -10.94
C ALA A 156 12.67 4.94 -10.55
N LEU A 157 11.55 4.38 -11.01
CA LEU A 157 10.19 4.82 -10.66
C LEU A 157 9.94 4.71 -9.15
N GLN A 158 10.25 3.57 -8.53
CA GLN A 158 10.07 3.43 -7.07
C GLN A 158 10.93 4.41 -6.27
N ARG A 159 12.17 4.65 -6.71
CA ARG A 159 13.05 5.64 -6.08
C ARG A 159 12.50 7.06 -6.22
N GLU A 160 11.91 7.39 -7.36
CA GLU A 160 11.27 8.68 -7.57
C GLU A 160 10.03 8.85 -6.68
N ASN A 161 9.15 7.85 -6.62
CA ASN A 161 7.97 7.87 -5.76
C ASN A 161 8.35 7.99 -4.28
N ALA A 162 9.40 7.29 -3.84
CA ALA A 162 9.92 7.41 -2.49
C ALA A 162 10.42 8.83 -2.15
N LYS A 163 11.07 9.52 -3.09
CA LYS A 163 11.47 10.94 -2.89
C LYS A 163 10.26 11.85 -2.79
N GLN A 164 9.26 11.64 -3.64
CA GLN A 164 8.03 12.43 -3.62
C GLN A 164 7.29 12.25 -2.29
N LEU A 165 7.16 11.01 -1.82
CA LEU A 165 6.56 10.70 -0.53
C LEU A 165 7.32 11.34 0.62
N LEU A 166 8.66 11.24 0.63
CA LEU A 166 9.50 11.88 1.62
C LEU A 166 9.27 13.40 1.67
N ALA A 167 9.21 14.05 0.51
CA ALA A 167 8.92 15.49 0.42
C ALA A 167 7.53 15.83 0.99
N GLN A 168 6.51 15.02 0.66
CA GLN A 168 5.15 15.20 1.20
C GLN A 168 5.11 15.03 2.72
N ILE A 169 5.78 14.00 3.26
CA ILE A 169 5.87 13.76 4.71
C ILE A 169 6.56 14.94 5.40
N LYS A 170 7.69 15.43 4.86
CA LYS A 170 8.43 16.58 5.43
C LYS A 170 7.55 17.83 5.55
N VAL A 171 6.70 18.09 4.56
CA VAL A 171 5.78 19.23 4.55
C VAL A 171 4.58 19.03 5.49
N THR A 172 4.09 17.80 5.63
CA THR A 172 2.82 17.53 6.33
C THR A 172 2.97 17.14 7.79
N LYS A 173 4.06 16.48 8.19
CA LYS A 173 4.25 15.88 9.53
C LYS A 173 4.04 16.84 10.71
N SER A 174 4.21 18.15 10.52
CA SER A 174 4.08 19.17 11.56
C SER A 174 2.66 19.77 11.66
N LYS A 175 1.74 19.39 10.77
CA LYS A 175 0.37 19.90 10.79
C LYS A 175 -0.35 19.52 12.10
N SER A 176 -1.10 20.48 12.65
CA SER A 176 -1.84 20.32 13.91
C SER A 176 -2.96 19.28 13.87
N VAL A 177 -3.41 18.90 12.67
CA VAL A 177 -4.45 17.87 12.48
C VAL A 177 -3.99 16.47 12.88
N TYR A 178 -2.67 16.24 12.95
CA TYR A 178 -2.11 14.94 13.31
C TYR A 178 -1.98 14.78 14.83
N SER A 179 -2.50 13.66 15.33
CA SER A 179 -2.26 13.20 16.69
C SER A 179 -0.76 13.04 16.98
N LYS A 180 -0.38 12.95 18.26
CA LYS A 180 1.02 12.73 18.65
C LYS A 180 1.56 11.44 18.04
N GLU A 181 0.73 10.39 18.00
CA GLU A 181 1.04 9.08 17.43
C GLU A 181 1.22 9.14 15.91
N ALA A 182 0.36 9.89 15.21
CA ALA A 182 0.50 10.10 13.77
C ALA A 182 1.78 10.88 13.45
N ARG A 183 2.11 11.94 14.19
CA ARG A 183 3.36 12.70 14.02
C ARG A 183 4.60 11.85 14.28
N ALA A 184 4.59 11.04 15.33
CA ALA A 184 5.69 10.11 15.63
C ALA A 184 5.86 9.07 14.51
N HIS A 185 4.76 8.52 14.00
CA HIS A 185 4.78 7.60 12.87
C HIS A 185 5.35 8.24 11.59
N LEU A 186 4.91 9.46 11.24
CA LEU A 186 5.43 10.17 10.08
C LEU A 186 6.93 10.50 10.21
N ALA A 187 7.39 10.86 11.40
CA ALA A 187 8.81 11.08 11.66
C ALA A 187 9.66 9.80 11.47
N GLU A 188 9.15 8.65 11.91
CA GLU A 188 9.80 7.36 11.69
C GLU A 188 9.86 7.00 10.18
N CYS A 189 8.78 7.24 9.45
CA CYS A 189 8.72 7.01 8.00
C CYS A 189 9.69 7.93 7.24
N GLU A 190 9.76 9.21 7.62
CA GLU A 190 10.73 10.15 7.08
C GLU A 190 12.17 9.66 7.28
N ASN A 191 12.54 9.28 8.51
CA ASN A 191 13.88 8.79 8.81
C ASN A 191 14.21 7.54 7.97
N THR A 192 13.26 6.60 7.89
CA THR A 192 13.42 5.37 7.10
C THR A 192 13.65 5.67 5.61
N LEU A 193 12.88 6.60 5.02
CA LEU A 193 13.06 7.00 3.63
C LEU A 193 14.37 7.75 3.41
N ASP A 194 14.72 8.69 4.28
CA ASP A 194 15.97 9.46 4.20
C ASP A 194 17.18 8.52 4.22
N GLU A 195 17.19 7.53 5.12
CA GLU A 195 18.26 6.52 5.19
C GLU A 195 18.29 5.62 3.96
N ALA A 196 17.14 5.05 3.56
CA ALA A 196 17.07 4.15 2.41
C ALA A 196 17.43 4.85 1.08
N LEU A 197 17.09 6.12 0.93
CA LEU A 197 17.43 6.90 -0.27
C LEU A 197 18.90 7.32 -0.29
N LYS A 198 19.52 7.58 0.87
CA LYS A 198 20.94 7.93 0.97
C LYS A 198 21.88 6.73 0.85
N ALA A 199 21.42 5.53 1.19
CA ALA A 199 22.22 4.32 1.11
C ALA A 199 22.88 4.20 -0.28
N PRO A 200 24.21 4.02 -0.36
CA PRO A 200 24.87 3.79 -1.63
C PRO A 200 24.25 2.53 -2.25
N MET A 201 23.81 2.63 -3.51
CA MET A 201 23.30 1.47 -4.22
C MET A 201 24.39 0.40 -4.20
N MET A 202 24.15 -0.69 -3.45
CA MET A 202 24.96 -1.89 -3.57
C MET A 202 24.76 -2.40 -5.00
N ARG A 203 25.66 -2.02 -5.90
CA ARG A 203 25.77 -2.64 -7.20
C ARG A 203 26.16 -4.10 -6.92
N PRO A 204 25.37 -5.09 -7.37
CA PRO A 204 25.85 -6.46 -7.35
C PRO A 204 27.16 -6.48 -8.12
N GLY A 205 28.21 -7.05 -7.51
CA GLY A 205 29.52 -7.18 -8.13
C GLY A 205 29.38 -7.84 -9.50
N VAL A 206 30.06 -7.26 -10.49
CA VAL A 206 30.23 -7.80 -11.84
C VAL A 206 31.05 -9.08 -11.78
#